data_AF-A0A2K8ZWN8-F1
#
_entry.id   AF-A0A2K8ZWN8-F1
#
_cell.length_a   1.000
_cell.length_b   1.000
_cell.length_c   1.000
_cell.angle_alpha   90.00
_cell.angle_beta   90.00
_cell.angle_gamma   90.00
#
_symmetry.space_group_name_H-M   'P 1'
#
loop_
_entity.id
_entity.type
_entity.pdbx_description
1 polymer ?
#
loop_
_entity_poly.entity_id
_entity_poly.type
_entity_poly.pdbx_seq_one_letter_code
_entity_poly.pdbx_strand_id
1 'polypeptide(L)'
;MIYNTLSDGLLISLFSIITVFLILGFVALSISLLKYIVIEKKAIEAPEIKTIKKSISLSDIKDEDMMVAALIASIDYYNEINKDVRIISIKEIKG
;
A
#
# COMPACT_ATOMS: atom_id res chain seq x y z
N MET A 1 12.17 21.14 54.29
CA MET A 1 10.91 20.47 53.89
C MET A 1 10.45 20.90 52.49
N ILE A 2 10.46 22.21 52.17
CA ILE A 2 10.05 22.75 50.87
C ILE A 2 10.94 22.24 49.71
N TYR A 3 12.26 22.10 49.93
CA TYR A 3 13.20 21.60 48.92
C TYR A 3 12.88 20.17 48.44
N ASN A 4 12.46 19.27 49.34
CA ASN A 4 12.12 17.89 48.96
C ASN A 4 10.84 17.85 48.11
N THR A 5 9.82 18.61 48.50
CA THR A 5 8.57 18.72 47.72
C THR A 5 8.82 19.33 46.33
N LEU A 6 9.69 20.34 46.23
CA LEU A 6 10.00 20.97 44.95
C LEU A 6 10.78 20.01 44.04
N SER A 7 11.74 19.28 44.61
CA SER A 7 12.55 18.29 43.90
C SER A 7 11.69 17.12 43.40
N ASP A 8 10.78 16.60 44.23
CA ASP A 8 9.88 15.52 43.84
C ASP A 8 8.92 15.97 42.71
N GLY A 9 8.38 17.18 42.80
CA GLY A 9 7.54 17.75 41.73
C GLY A 9 8.30 17.95 40.41
N LEU A 10 9.59 18.31 40.48
CA LEU A 10 10.45 18.43 39.29
C LEU A 10 10.74 17.07 38.65
N LEU A 11 11.02 16.05 39.47
CA LEU A 11 11.24 14.69 38.98
C LEU A 11 9.98 14.11 38.32
N ILE A 12 8.81 14.31 38.94
CA ILE A 12 7.54 13.81 38.41
C ILE A 12 7.20 14.47 37.07
N SER A 13 7.44 15.78 36.92
CA SER A 13 7.12 16.49 35.68
C SER A 13 8.07 16.10 34.55
N LEU A 14 9.37 15.95 34.86
CA LEU A 14 10.36 15.52 33.89
C LEU A 14 10.07 14.09 33.38
N PHE A 15 9.71 13.18 34.30
CA PHE A 15 9.31 11.82 33.95
C PHE A 15 8.04 11.78 33.08
N SER A 16 7.07 12.63 33.39
CA SER A 16 5.84 12.76 32.60
C SER A 16 6.13 13.25 31.18
N ILE A 17 6.99 14.26 31.01
CA ILE A 17 7.36 14.79 29.70
C ILE A 17 8.02 13.71 28.85
N ILE A 18 9.00 12.98 29.42
CA ILE A 18 9.69 11.89 28.73
C ILE A 18 8.71 10.81 28.30
N THR A 19 7.79 10.41 29.19
CA THR A 19 6.78 9.38 28.90
C THR A 19 5.85 9.79 27.75
N VAL A 20 5.40 11.05 27.72
CA VAL A 20 4.56 11.57 26.64
C VAL A 20 5.30 11.54 25.29
N PHE A 21 6.57 11.93 25.26
CA PHE A 21 7.40 11.81 24.06
C PHE A 21 7.60 10.37 23.61
N LEU A 22 7.75 9.44 24.56
CA LEU A 22 7.88 8.01 24.29
C LEU A 22 6.61 7.46 23.62
N ILE A 23 5.43 7.81 24.14
CA ILE A 23 4.14 7.41 23.57
C ILE A 23 3.95 8.01 22.17
N LEU A 24 4.19 9.32 22.02
CA LEU A 24 4.09 10.00 20.72
C LEU A 24 5.06 9.41 19.68
N GLY A 25 6.29 9.14 20.10
CA GLY A 25 7.31 8.49 19.27
C GLY A 25 6.89 7.09 18.84
N PHE A 26 6.30 6.31 19.76
CA PHE A 26 5.81 4.97 19.45
C PHE A 26 4.65 4.99 18.45
N VAL A 27 3.71 5.93 18.61
CA VAL A 27 2.61 6.13 17.65
C VAL A 27 3.15 6.56 16.29
N ALA A 28 4.06 7.53 16.25
CA ALA A 28 4.67 7.98 15.00
C ALA A 28 5.45 6.86 14.29
N LEU A 29 6.19 6.05 15.05
CA LEU A 29 6.92 4.89 14.52
C LEU A 29 5.96 3.86 13.93
N SER A 30 4.87 3.54 14.65
CA SER A 30 3.84 2.61 14.19
C SER A 30 3.23 3.06 12.86
N ILE A 31 2.91 4.34 12.73
CA ILE A 31 2.38 4.93 11.50
C ILE A 31 3.45 4.90 10.40
N SER A 32 4.72 5.17 10.71
CA SER A 32 5.82 5.16 9.73
C SER A 32 6.04 3.77 9.14
N LEU A 33 6.05 2.72 9.98
CA LEU A 33 6.15 1.33 9.53
C LEU A 33 4.95 0.94 8.65
N LEU A 34 3.74 1.34 9.04
CA LEU A 34 2.54 1.06 8.25
C LEU A 34 2.57 1.80 6.90
N LYS A 35 3.00 3.06 6.90
CA LYS A 35 3.17 3.87 5.68
C LYS A 35 4.22 3.25 4.75
N TYR A 36 5.30 2.68 5.29
CA TYR A 36 6.32 1.99 4.50
C TYR A 36 5.75 0.77 3.78
N ILE A 37 4.94 -0.06 4.46
CA ILE A 37 4.25 -1.21 3.87
C ILE A 37 3.23 -0.77 2.80
N VAL A 38 2.51 0.34 3.03
CA VAL A 38 1.53 0.86 2.05
C VAL A 38 2.22 1.52 0.84
N ILE A 39 3.41 2.09 1.00
CA ILE A 39 4.15 2.79 -0.08
C ILE A 39 4.80 1.82 -1.07
N GLU A 40 5.10 0.57 -0.71
CA GLU A 40 5.52 -0.44 -1.71
C GLU A 40 4.45 -0.67 -2.79
N LYS A 41 3.17 -0.32 -2.54
CA LYS A 41 2.11 -0.35 -3.55
C LYS A 41 2.00 0.93 -4.38
N LYS A 42 2.81 1.96 -4.10
CA LYS A 42 2.77 3.26 -4.79
C LYS A 42 4.17 3.79 -5.12
N ALA A 43 4.99 2.94 -5.74
CA ALA A 43 6.16 3.38 -6.47
C ALA A 43 6.12 2.79 -7.89
N ILE A 44 5.25 3.34 -8.72
CA ILE A 44 5.58 3.52 -10.14
C ILE A 44 5.30 5.00 -10.40
N GLU A 45 6.39 5.68 -10.73
CA GLU A 45 6.49 7.06 -11.15
C GLU A 45 5.40 7.41 -12.17
N ALA A 46 4.89 8.63 -12.10
CA ALA A 46 3.93 9.13 -13.08
C ALA A 46 4.49 8.95 -14.51
N PRO A 47 3.83 8.20 -15.39
CA PRO A 47 4.01 8.39 -16.81
C PRO A 47 3.03 9.47 -17.25
N GLU A 48 3.51 10.30 -18.15
CA GLU A 48 2.76 11.16 -19.04
C GLU A 48 1.40 10.58 -19.43
N ILE A 49 0.44 11.48 -19.66
CA ILE A 49 -0.90 11.23 -20.17
C ILE A 49 -0.82 10.42 -21.48
N LYS A 50 -0.65 9.11 -21.38
CA LYS A 50 -0.90 8.15 -22.44
C LYS A 50 -2.26 7.59 -22.12
N THR A 51 -3.25 8.19 -22.78
CA THR A 51 -4.60 7.67 -22.99
C THR A 51 -4.85 6.36 -22.26
N ILE A 52 -5.57 6.45 -21.14
CA ILE A 52 -6.07 5.31 -20.39
C ILE A 52 -6.82 4.44 -21.41
N LYS A 53 -6.14 3.42 -21.95
CA LYS A 53 -6.79 2.35 -22.68
C LYS A 53 -7.69 1.72 -21.64
N LYS A 54 -8.99 1.99 -21.82
CA LYS A 54 -10.11 1.51 -21.04
C LYS A 54 -9.77 0.14 -20.45
N SER A 55 -9.70 0.06 -19.12
CA SER A 55 -9.61 -1.21 -18.44
C SER A 55 -10.71 -2.11 -18.97
N ILE A 56 -10.40 -3.37 -19.29
CA ILE A 56 -11.38 -4.34 -19.77
C ILE A 56 -12.62 -4.29 -18.87
N SER A 57 -13.76 -4.02 -19.48
CA SER A 57 -15.07 -4.19 -18.87
C SER A 57 -15.60 -5.57 -19.26
N LEU A 58 -16.49 -6.15 -18.44
CA LEU A 58 -17.14 -7.43 -18.80
C LEU A 58 -17.88 -7.34 -20.14
N SER A 59 -18.29 -6.13 -20.57
CA SER A 59 -18.88 -5.88 -21.89
C SER A 59 -17.94 -6.12 -23.07
N ASP A 60 -16.62 -6.13 -22.83
CA ASP A 60 -15.61 -6.33 -23.87
C ASP A 60 -15.27 -7.83 -24.06
N ILE A 61 -15.75 -8.70 -23.17
CA ILE A 61 -15.65 -10.16 -23.27
C ILE A 61 -16.89 -10.66 -24.01
N LYS A 62 -16.71 -11.12 -25.24
CA LYS A 62 -17.82 -11.52 -26.13
C LYS A 62 -18.07 -13.02 -26.14
N ASP A 63 -17.00 -13.78 -25.98
CA ASP A 63 -16.99 -15.22 -26.19
C ASP A 63 -16.37 -15.93 -24.99
N GLU A 64 -16.77 -17.18 -24.78
CA GLU A 64 -16.27 -18.02 -23.69
C GLU A 64 -14.76 -18.27 -23.81
N ASP A 65 -14.27 -18.44 -25.03
CA ASP A 65 -12.84 -18.63 -25.32
C ASP A 65 -12.00 -17.40 -24.92
N MET A 66 -12.52 -16.19 -25.11
CA MET A 66 -11.85 -14.95 -24.67
C MET A 66 -11.75 -14.89 -23.14
N MET A 67 -12.77 -15.35 -22.42
CA MET A 67 -12.77 -15.39 -20.96
C MET A 67 -11.76 -16.41 -20.43
N VAL A 68 -11.72 -17.60 -21.02
CA VAL A 68 -10.77 -18.66 -20.65
C VAL A 68 -9.34 -18.20 -20.92
N ALA A 69 -9.08 -17.59 -22.08
CA ALA A 69 -7.76 -17.02 -22.40
C ALA A 69 -7.32 -15.94 -21.40
N ALA A 70 -8.25 -15.07 -20.98
CA ALA A 70 -8.00 -14.04 -19.98
C ALA A 70 -7.51 -14.65 -18.65
N LEU A 71 -8.19 -15.69 -18.20
CA LEU A 71 -7.92 -16.36 -16.93
C LEU A 71 -6.59 -17.10 -16.98
N ILE A 72 -6.36 -17.89 -18.03
CA ILE A 72 -5.12 -18.65 -18.21
C ILE A 72 -3.92 -17.69 -18.25
N ALA A 73 -4.00 -16.61 -19.04
CA ALA A 73 -2.93 -15.62 -19.14
C ALA A 73 -2.66 -14.91 -17.79
N SER A 74 -3.71 -14.67 -16.99
CA SER A 74 -3.55 -14.09 -15.65
C SER A 74 -2.85 -15.04 -14.68
N ILE A 75 -3.22 -16.33 -14.71
CA ILE A 75 -2.62 -17.34 -13.84
C ILE A 75 -1.15 -17.57 -14.21
N ASP A 76 -0.86 -17.73 -15.50
CA ASP A 76 0.49 -17.98 -16.00
C ASP A 76 1.44 -16.82 -15.63
N TYR A 77 1.00 -15.59 -15.92
CA TYR A 77 1.81 -14.42 -15.61
C TYR A 77 1.94 -14.19 -14.09
N TYR A 78 0.90 -14.47 -13.30
CA TYR A 78 0.98 -14.42 -11.83
C TYR A 78 2.05 -15.39 -11.30
N ASN A 79 2.11 -16.61 -11.83
CA ASN A 79 3.09 -17.61 -11.41
C ASN A 79 4.54 -17.17 -11.71
N GLU A 80 4.75 -16.41 -12.80
CA GLU A 80 6.06 -15.89 -13.16
C GLU A 80 6.52 -14.75 -12.22
N ILE A 81 5.66 -13.77 -11.95
CA ILE A 81 6.06 -12.56 -11.21
C ILE A 81 5.71 -12.57 -9.72
N ASN A 82 4.88 -13.52 -9.26
CA ASN A 82 4.37 -13.65 -7.88
C ASN A 82 3.82 -12.34 -7.28
N LYS A 83 3.15 -11.54 -8.12
CA LYS A 83 2.58 -10.22 -7.77
C LYS A 83 1.20 -10.04 -8.41
N ASP A 84 0.40 -9.12 -7.86
CA ASP A 84 -0.91 -8.77 -8.39
C ASP A 84 -0.83 -8.42 -9.90
N VAL A 85 -1.56 -9.15 -10.73
CA VAL A 85 -1.63 -8.97 -12.19
C VAL A 85 -3.00 -8.44 -12.62
N ARG A 86 -3.01 -7.57 -13.64
CA ARG A 86 -4.24 -7.01 -14.22
C ARG A 86 -4.14 -7.04 -15.74
N ILE A 87 -5.14 -7.63 -16.38
CA ILE A 87 -5.25 -7.66 -17.84
C ILE A 87 -5.67 -6.28 -18.36
N ILE A 88 -4.91 -5.75 -19.33
CA ILE A 88 -5.17 -4.43 -19.92
C ILE A 88 -6.04 -4.54 -21.17
N SER A 89 -5.81 -5.55 -22.02
CA SER A 89 -6.52 -5.73 -23.29
C SER A 89 -6.43 -7.17 -23.75
N ILE A 90 -7.49 -7.66 -24.41
CA ILE A 90 -7.59 -8.99 -25.02
C ILE A 90 -8.16 -8.75 -26.41
N LYS A 91 -7.51 -9.32 -27.42
CA LYS A 91 -7.92 -9.23 -28.82
C LYS A 91 -7.87 -10.63 -29.43
N GLU A 92 -8.99 -11.08 -29.95
CA GLU A 92 -9.05 -12.27 -30.78
C GLU A 92 -8.36 -11.98 -32.13
N ILE A 93 -7.49 -12.88 -32.57
CA ILE A 93 -6.91 -12.85 -33.90
C ILE A 93 -7.57 -13.98 -34.69
N LYS A 94 -8.37 -13.62 -35.69
CA LYS A 94 -8.95 -14.60 -36.62
C LYS A 94 -7.85 -15.15 -37.51
N GLY A 95 -7.62 -16.46 -37.42
CA GLY A 95 -6.81 -17.25 -38.34
C GLY A 95 -7.63 -17.72 -39.53
#